data_AF-A0A8X6PAN7-F1
#
_entry.id   AF-A0A8X6PAN7-F1
#
_cell.length_a   1.000
_cell.length_b   1.000
_cell.length_c   1.000
_cell.angle_alpha   90.00
_cell.angle_beta   90.00
_cell.angle_gamma   90.00
#
_symmetry.space_group_name_H-M   'P 1'
#
loop_
_entity.id
_entity.type
_entity.pdbx_description
1 polymer ?
#
loop_
_entity_poly.entity_id
_entity_poly.type
_entity_poly.pdbx_seq_one_letter_code
_entity_poly.pdbx_strand_id
1 'polypeptide(L)'
;MSRKKVFKTAEEAVEYLFSEELESEMIVLPPEIDEFTDEEGFDDSETLDPYNENKCITLVTNFDIIEPLTSVSRREKRKAEKNKIEQPCLVNNYNKNMGGIESHVWLVEKHTIRIRGKKWYWPIITRIVDMAVVDTCVIYNMVNKEKKSIKEIRRHIAIAYLKKGNTVQIQIGIPSYTISSRMIEIDTVRCDGVGHIISKREKQRRCQMQNCSGKPLTFCMKCNVTLCTKCFPNYHT
;
A
#
# COMPACT_ATOMS: atom_id res chain seq x y z
N MET A 1 15.56 8.27 -37.77
CA MET A 1 14.36 9.13 -37.92
C MET A 1 13.12 8.22 -38.00
N SER A 2 12.50 7.89 -36.87
CA SER A 2 11.33 7.02 -36.86
C SER A 2 10.08 7.79 -37.31
N ARG A 3 9.49 7.37 -38.45
CA ARG A 3 8.25 7.95 -38.98
C ARG A 3 7.10 7.52 -38.07
N LYS A 4 6.44 8.47 -37.39
CA LYS A 4 5.20 8.19 -36.67
C LYS A 4 4.15 7.68 -37.66
N LYS A 5 3.85 6.36 -37.63
CA LYS A 5 2.70 5.79 -38.33
C LYS A 5 1.44 6.10 -37.52
N VAL A 6 0.44 6.68 -38.20
CA VAL A 6 -0.87 6.99 -37.64
C VAL A 6 -1.84 5.94 -38.14
N PHE A 7 -2.38 5.12 -37.24
CA PHE A 7 -3.36 4.08 -37.55
C PHE A 7 -4.78 4.64 -37.44
N LYS A 8 -5.65 4.27 -38.37
CA LYS A 8 -7.03 4.79 -38.43
C LYS A 8 -8.00 3.94 -37.62
N THR A 9 -7.67 2.68 -37.38
CA THR A 9 -8.53 1.74 -36.64
C THR A 9 -7.72 0.86 -35.69
N ALA A 10 -8.39 0.31 -34.66
CA ALA A 10 -7.76 -0.56 -33.67
C ALA A 10 -7.28 -1.89 -34.27
N GLU A 11 -7.99 -2.41 -35.27
CA GLU A 11 -7.63 -3.66 -35.98
C GLU A 11 -6.32 -3.50 -36.77
N GLU A 12 -6.13 -2.35 -37.42
CA GLU A 12 -4.90 -1.99 -38.14
C GLU A 12 -3.68 -1.87 -37.21
N ALA A 13 -3.88 -1.36 -35.99
CA ALA A 13 -2.83 -1.29 -34.97
C ALA A 13 -2.48 -2.68 -34.42
N VAL A 14 -3.46 -3.58 -34.34
CA VAL A 14 -3.30 -4.97 -33.89
C VAL A 14 -2.55 -5.79 -34.94
N GLU A 15 -2.91 -5.72 -36.22
CA GLU A 15 -2.16 -6.39 -37.30
C GLU A 15 -0.71 -5.90 -37.38
N TYR A 16 -0.47 -4.59 -37.19
CA TYR A 16 0.88 -4.04 -37.15
C TYR A 16 1.70 -4.57 -35.96
N LEU A 17 1.09 -4.68 -34.76
CA LEU A 17 1.73 -5.24 -33.57
C LEU A 17 2.11 -6.73 -33.73
N PHE A 18 1.41 -7.46 -34.59
CA PHE A 18 1.67 -8.88 -34.87
C PHE A 18 2.45 -9.13 -36.17
N SER A 19 2.80 -8.08 -36.92
CA SER A 19 3.73 -8.17 -38.05
C SER A 19 5.19 -8.15 -37.56
N GLU A 20 6.05 -9.00 -38.13
CA GLU A 20 7.44 -9.25 -37.68
C GLU A 20 8.43 -8.05 -37.81
N GLU A 21 7.96 -6.82 -37.99
CA GLU A 21 8.79 -5.60 -37.98
C GLU A 21 8.85 -4.96 -36.58
N LEU A 22 9.38 -5.67 -35.59
CA LEU A 22 9.77 -5.10 -34.30
C LEU A 22 11.28 -5.21 -34.14
N GLU A 23 11.99 -4.14 -34.51
CA GLU A 23 13.39 -3.93 -34.16
C GLU A 23 13.49 -3.74 -32.64
N SER A 24 13.52 -4.83 -31.89
CA SER A 24 13.83 -4.82 -30.46
C SER A 24 15.35 -4.73 -30.28
N GLU A 25 15.85 -3.65 -29.70
CA GLU A 25 17.26 -3.54 -29.33
C GLU A 25 17.53 -4.36 -28.06
N MET A 26 18.25 -5.48 -28.21
CA MET A 26 18.77 -6.28 -27.10
C MET A 26 20.13 -5.72 -26.70
N ILE A 27 20.29 -5.27 -25.45
CA ILE A 27 21.55 -4.73 -24.94
C ILE A 27 22.03 -5.61 -23.80
N VAL A 28 23.24 -6.16 -23.98
CA VAL A 28 24.01 -6.80 -22.92
C VAL A 28 24.90 -5.73 -22.31
N LEU A 29 24.55 -5.22 -21.13
CA LEU A 29 25.39 -4.28 -20.40
C LEU A 29 26.39 -5.08 -19.55
N PRO A 30 27.67 -4.69 -19.48
CA PRO A 30 28.57 -5.22 -18.45
C PRO A 30 27.99 -4.93 -17.05
N PRO A 31 28.30 -5.75 -16.04
CA PRO A 31 27.81 -5.54 -14.66
C PRO A 31 28.10 -4.15 -14.14
N GLU A 32 27.32 -3.82 -13.13
CA GLU A 32 27.71 -2.87 -12.12
C GLU A 32 28.77 -3.45 -11.16
N ILE A 33 29.88 -2.74 -10.96
CA ILE A 33 30.92 -3.08 -9.98
C ILE A 33 30.33 -2.86 -8.58
N ASP A 34 29.86 -3.92 -7.95
CA ASP A 34 29.56 -3.96 -6.52
C ASP A 34 30.64 -4.76 -5.81
N GLU A 35 31.75 -4.07 -5.51
CA GLU A 35 32.75 -4.64 -4.62
C GLU A 35 32.24 -4.72 -3.18
N PHE A 36 32.21 -5.95 -2.68
CA PHE A 36 32.40 -6.26 -1.28
C PHE A 36 33.84 -6.76 -1.14
N THR A 37 34.65 -6.04 -0.38
CA THR A 37 35.94 -6.53 0.12
C THR A 37 35.99 -6.21 1.60
N ASP A 38 35.84 -7.26 2.39
CA ASP A 38 36.20 -7.29 3.79
C ASP A 38 37.72 -7.54 3.78
N GLU A 39 38.52 -6.56 4.21
CA GLU A 39 39.98 -6.71 4.25
C GLU A 39 40.37 -7.63 5.42
N GLU A 40 40.75 -8.87 5.13
CA GLU A 40 41.69 -9.61 5.98
C GLU A 40 42.87 -10.06 5.12
N GLY A 41 44.06 -9.53 5.45
CA GLY A 41 45.29 -9.80 4.74
C GLY A 41 45.76 -11.23 4.97
N PHE A 42 45.92 -11.98 3.88
CA PHE A 42 46.77 -13.16 3.83
C PHE A 42 47.43 -13.20 2.46
N ASP A 43 48.75 -13.04 2.45
CA ASP A 43 49.61 -13.22 1.30
C ASP A 43 49.96 -14.72 1.24
N ASP A 44 49.68 -15.39 0.13
CA ASP A 44 50.50 -16.49 -0.37
C ASP A 44 50.09 -16.81 -1.82
N SER A 45 51.11 -16.74 -2.67
CA SER A 45 51.15 -17.01 -4.10
C SER A 45 50.43 -18.30 -4.54
N GLU A 46 49.80 -18.23 -5.71
CA GLU A 46 49.12 -19.32 -6.45
C GLU A 46 47.68 -19.67 -6.05
N THR A 47 46.77 -18.71 -6.25
CA THR A 47 45.38 -19.05 -6.59
C THR A 47 44.90 -18.12 -7.70
N LEU A 48 44.48 -18.69 -8.82
CA LEU A 48 43.71 -17.99 -9.85
C LEU A 48 42.49 -17.36 -9.18
N ASP A 49 42.45 -16.03 -9.09
CA ASP A 49 41.33 -15.28 -8.51
C ASP A 49 40.00 -15.70 -9.17
N PRO A 50 39.06 -16.30 -8.44
CA PRO A 50 37.68 -16.50 -8.91
C PRO A 50 36.86 -15.19 -8.91
N TYR A 51 37.48 -14.07 -8.50
CA TYR A 51 36.79 -12.85 -8.04
C TYR A 51 36.87 -11.68 -9.04
N ASN A 52 36.78 -11.95 -10.34
CA ASN A 52 36.66 -10.87 -11.33
C ASN A 52 35.68 -11.20 -12.46
N GLU A 53 34.68 -12.04 -12.17
CA GLU A 53 33.57 -12.24 -13.10
C GLU A 53 32.60 -11.07 -12.99
N ASN A 54 32.84 -10.12 -13.88
CA ASN A 54 31.93 -9.05 -14.15
C ASN A 54 30.55 -9.60 -14.63
N LYS A 55 29.52 -9.63 -13.77
CA LYS A 55 28.14 -10.11 -14.06
C LYS A 55 27.33 -9.23 -15.02
N CYS A 56 27.40 -9.50 -16.32
CA CYS A 56 26.63 -8.73 -17.30
C CYS A 56 25.11 -8.71 -17.00
N ILE A 57 24.49 -7.53 -17.09
CA ILE A 57 23.05 -7.34 -16.95
C ILE A 57 22.47 -7.18 -18.36
N THR A 58 21.54 -8.05 -18.73
CA THR A 58 20.82 -7.92 -20.01
C THR A 58 19.50 -7.21 -19.76
N LEU A 59 19.28 -6.06 -20.40
CA LEU A 59 18.03 -5.33 -20.35
C LEU A 59 17.35 -5.40 -21.72
N VAL A 60 16.04 -5.60 -21.70
CA VAL A 60 15.20 -5.65 -22.90
C VAL A 60 14.07 -4.65 -22.71
N THR A 61 13.87 -3.81 -23.71
CA THR A 61 12.81 -2.80 -23.74
C THR A 61 12.16 -2.77 -25.10
N ASN A 62 10.87 -2.43 -25.13
CA ASN A 62 10.10 -2.19 -26.35
C ASN A 62 9.74 -0.71 -26.53
N PHE A 63 10.19 0.17 -25.63
CA PHE A 63 9.77 1.56 -25.54
C PHE A 63 10.94 2.54 -25.41
N ASP A 64 11.96 2.16 -24.65
CA ASP A 64 13.13 3.00 -24.42
C ASP A 64 14.18 2.79 -25.53
N ILE A 65 14.99 3.82 -25.75
CA ILE A 65 16.11 3.82 -26.69
C ILE A 65 17.40 4.06 -25.88
N ILE A 66 18.54 3.58 -26.37
CA ILE A 66 19.85 3.69 -25.70
C ILE A 66 20.22 5.15 -25.42
N GLU A 67 20.03 6.00 -26.43
CA GLU A 67 20.31 7.43 -26.39
C GLU A 67 19.07 8.23 -25.94
N PRO A 68 19.25 9.29 -25.14
CA PRO A 68 20.52 9.91 -24.74
C PRO A 68 21.20 9.21 -23.55
N LEU A 69 22.54 9.29 -23.50
CA LEU A 69 23.28 8.86 -22.30
C LEU A 69 22.98 9.82 -21.14
N THR A 70 22.79 9.26 -19.96
CA THR A 70 22.52 9.99 -18.72
C THR A 70 23.69 9.84 -17.76
N SER A 71 24.14 10.96 -17.17
CA SER A 71 25.21 10.94 -16.18
C SER A 71 24.63 10.66 -14.79
N VAL A 72 25.09 9.58 -14.14
CA VAL A 72 24.70 9.27 -12.76
C VAL A 72 25.94 9.31 -11.87
N SER A 73 25.78 9.89 -10.68
CA SER A 73 26.82 9.90 -9.67
C SER A 73 26.84 8.57 -8.94
N ARG A 74 27.88 7.77 -9.15
CA ARG A 74 28.12 6.53 -8.42
C ARG A 74 29.27 6.76 -7.45
N ARG A 75 29.13 6.24 -6.22
CA ARG A 75 30.24 6.24 -5.27
C ARG A 75 31.15 5.06 -5.61
N GLU A 76 32.41 5.33 -5.93
CA GLU A 76 33.45 4.31 -5.97
C GLU A 76 33.85 3.98 -4.53
N LYS A 77 33.58 2.76 -4.09
CA LYS A 77 33.89 2.34 -2.71
C LYS A 77 35.40 2.39 -2.44
N ARG A 78 36.24 1.93 -3.39
CA ARG A 78 37.72 1.91 -3.27
C ARG A 78 38.34 3.28 -3.00
N LYS A 79 37.81 4.34 -3.61
CA LYS A 79 38.31 5.71 -3.45
C LYS A 79 37.46 6.57 -2.52
N ALA A 80 36.34 6.03 -2.03
CA ALA A 80 35.29 6.74 -1.31
C ALA A 80 34.77 8.02 -2.02
N GLU A 81 35.06 8.17 -3.31
CA GLU A 81 34.75 9.35 -4.13
C GLU A 81 33.49 9.11 -4.98
N LYS A 82 32.82 10.20 -5.35
CA LYS A 82 31.64 10.16 -6.22
C LYS A 82 32.06 10.47 -7.65
N ASN A 83 32.06 9.46 -8.49
CA ASN A 83 32.39 9.60 -9.90
C ASN A 83 31.10 9.71 -10.73
N LYS A 84 31.16 10.52 -11.79
CA LYS A 84 30.07 10.62 -12.76
C LYS A 84 30.32 9.58 -13.84
N ILE A 85 29.42 8.62 -13.94
CA ILE A 85 29.46 7.56 -14.94
C ILE A 85 28.31 7.79 -15.91
N GLU A 86 28.59 7.66 -17.20
CA GLU A 86 27.57 7.69 -18.24
C GLU A 86 26.87 6.33 -18.31
N GLN A 87 25.54 6.34 -18.26
CA GLN A 87 24.72 5.15 -18.42
C GLN A 87 23.60 5.38 -19.44
N PRO A 88 23.15 4.35 -20.17
CA PRO A 88 22.00 4.47 -21.07
C PRO A 88 20.76 4.98 -20.33
N CYS A 89 19.93 5.79 -21.00
CA CYS A 89 18.67 6.29 -20.44
C CYS A 89 17.76 5.13 -19.96
N LEU A 90 17.79 4.01 -20.69
CA LEU A 90 17.11 2.77 -20.34
C LEU A 90 17.38 2.31 -18.90
N VAL A 91 18.65 2.29 -18.48
CA VAL A 91 19.04 1.84 -17.13
C VAL A 91 18.48 2.78 -16.07
N ASN A 92 18.55 4.09 -16.33
CA ASN A 92 18.02 5.09 -15.43
C ASN A 92 16.49 5.00 -15.30
N ASN A 93 15.77 4.80 -16.42
CA ASN A 93 14.32 4.60 -16.42
C ASN A 93 13.91 3.32 -15.69
N TYR A 94 14.65 2.23 -15.91
CA TYR A 94 14.46 0.97 -15.19
C TYR A 94 14.63 1.17 -13.68
N ASN A 95 15.77 1.73 -13.25
CA ASN A 95 16.07 1.95 -11.84
C ASN A 95 15.07 2.88 -11.15
N LYS A 96 14.58 3.90 -11.87
CA LYS A 96 13.55 4.82 -11.36
C LYS A 96 12.23 4.12 -11.07
N ASN A 97 11.86 3.11 -11.86
CA ASN A 97 10.56 2.44 -11.77
C ASN A 97 10.60 1.08 -11.04
N MET A 98 11.78 0.46 -10.89
CA MET A 98 12.00 -0.81 -10.19
C MET A 98 11.43 -0.84 -8.76
N GLY A 99 11.53 0.27 -8.03
CA GLY A 99 11.20 0.34 -6.61
C GLY A 99 9.71 0.21 -6.27
N GLY A 100 8.81 0.19 -7.25
CA GLY A 100 7.36 0.15 -7.01
C GLY A 100 6.91 -1.13 -6.28
N ILE A 101 7.29 -2.29 -6.81
CA ILE A 101 6.92 -3.61 -6.24
C ILE A 101 7.64 -3.82 -4.91
N GLU A 102 8.93 -3.50 -4.84
CA GLU A 102 9.74 -3.64 -3.62
C GLU A 102 9.17 -2.82 -2.47
N SER A 103 8.73 -1.59 -2.74
CA SER A 103 8.09 -0.74 -1.73
C SER A 103 6.82 -1.39 -1.18
N HIS A 104 5.99 -1.98 -2.04
CA HIS A 104 4.78 -2.68 -1.61
C HIS A 104 5.11 -3.93 -0.78
N VAL A 105 6.04 -4.77 -1.25
CA VAL A 105 6.48 -5.99 -0.54
C VAL A 105 7.05 -5.63 0.84
N TRP A 106 7.88 -4.59 0.92
CA TRP A 106 8.44 -4.10 2.19
C TRP A 106 7.36 -3.59 3.15
N LEU A 107 6.36 -2.84 2.65
CA LEU A 107 5.25 -2.34 3.47
C LEU A 107 4.40 -3.49 4.02
N VAL A 108 4.12 -4.49 3.19
CA VAL A 108 3.39 -5.71 3.58
C VAL A 108 4.18 -6.46 4.65
N GLU A 109 5.46 -6.72 4.44
CA GLU A 109 6.32 -7.43 5.38
C GLU A 109 6.36 -6.76 6.76
N LYS A 110 6.58 -5.44 6.77
CA LYS A 110 6.64 -4.62 7.98
C LYS A 110 5.37 -4.67 8.83
N HIS A 111 4.22 -4.90 8.20
CA HIS A 111 2.93 -4.90 8.87
C HIS A 111 2.27 -6.30 8.88
N THR A 112 3.02 -7.38 8.68
CA THR A 112 2.44 -8.74 8.60
C THR A 112 1.59 -9.16 9.81
N ILE A 113 0.48 -9.86 9.53
CA ILE A 113 -0.31 -10.58 10.55
C ILE A 113 0.47 -11.81 11.02
N ARG A 114 0.92 -11.80 12.28
CA ARG A 114 1.70 -12.89 12.90
C ARG A 114 0.84 -13.93 13.61
N ILE A 115 -0.28 -14.33 13.01
CA ILE A 115 -1.17 -15.35 13.58
C ILE A 115 -0.81 -16.72 13.00
N ARG A 116 -0.44 -17.67 13.86
CA ARG A 116 -0.12 -19.04 13.44
C ARG A 116 -1.41 -19.84 13.20
N GLY A 117 -1.64 -20.25 11.96
CA GLY A 117 -2.69 -21.20 11.59
C GLY A 117 -2.14 -22.62 11.48
N LYS A 118 -3.01 -23.62 11.72
CA LYS A 118 -2.66 -25.04 11.53
C LYS A 118 -2.79 -25.51 10.07
N LYS A 119 -3.50 -24.74 9.24
CA LYS A 119 -3.81 -25.09 7.85
C LYS A 119 -2.86 -24.40 6.89
N TRP A 120 -2.41 -25.11 5.85
CA TRP A 120 -1.42 -24.64 4.88
C TRP A 120 -1.82 -23.35 4.14
N TYR A 121 -3.12 -23.13 3.94
CA TYR A 121 -3.64 -21.96 3.24
C TYR A 121 -3.76 -20.73 4.15
N TRP A 122 -3.58 -20.86 5.46
CA TRP A 122 -3.73 -19.76 6.41
C TRP A 122 -2.77 -18.59 6.12
N PRO A 123 -1.46 -18.83 5.86
CA PRO A 123 -0.54 -17.77 5.44
C PRO A 123 -1.00 -17.01 4.19
N ILE A 124 -1.65 -17.69 3.24
CA ILE A 124 -2.17 -17.08 2.01
C ILE A 124 -3.32 -16.11 2.34
N ILE A 125 -4.28 -16.56 3.15
CA ILE A 125 -5.41 -15.72 3.57
C ILE A 125 -4.91 -14.47 4.30
N THR A 126 -4.01 -14.63 5.28
CA THR A 126 -3.48 -13.49 6.03
C THR A 126 -2.69 -12.55 5.14
N ARG A 127 -1.97 -13.07 4.15
CA ARG A 127 -1.21 -12.26 3.19
C ARG A 127 -2.12 -11.40 2.32
N ILE A 128 -3.22 -11.96 1.83
CA ILE A 128 -4.22 -11.22 1.03
C ILE A 128 -4.80 -10.06 1.86
N VAL A 129 -5.10 -10.29 3.14
CA VAL A 129 -5.58 -9.22 4.04
C VAL A 129 -4.52 -8.14 4.25
N ASP A 130 -3.26 -8.52 4.48
CA ASP A 130 -2.17 -7.57 4.64
C ASP A 130 -1.98 -6.69 3.39
N MET A 131 -1.99 -7.30 2.19
CA MET A 131 -1.91 -6.58 0.91
C MET A 131 -3.08 -5.60 0.74
N ALA A 132 -4.32 -6.06 0.96
CA ALA A 132 -5.50 -5.20 0.83
C ALA A 132 -5.46 -3.98 1.76
N VAL A 133 -4.91 -4.13 2.98
CA VAL A 133 -4.74 -3.02 3.92
C VAL A 133 -3.67 -2.03 3.44
N VAL A 134 -2.56 -2.52 2.88
CA VAL A 134 -1.52 -1.67 2.30
C VAL A 134 -2.07 -0.91 1.08
N ASP A 135 -2.75 -1.59 0.18
CA ASP A 135 -3.39 -0.98 -1.00
C ASP A 135 -4.40 0.10 -0.60
N THR A 136 -5.24 -0.18 0.40
CA THR A 136 -6.17 0.81 0.96
C THR A 136 -5.42 2.04 1.48
N CYS A 137 -4.26 1.86 2.11
CA CYS A 137 -3.43 2.97 2.58
C CYS A 137 -2.85 3.80 1.44
N VAL A 138 -2.37 3.15 0.38
CA VAL A 138 -1.83 3.82 -0.81
C VAL A 138 -2.94 4.65 -1.47
N ILE A 139 -4.09 4.04 -1.74
CA ILE A 139 -5.26 4.70 -2.35
C ILE A 139 -5.75 5.86 -1.48
N TYR A 140 -5.87 5.65 -0.16
CA TYR A 140 -6.30 6.71 0.76
C TYR A 140 -5.37 7.92 0.71
N ASN A 141 -4.05 7.69 0.68
CA ASN A 141 -3.05 8.76 0.64
C ASN A 141 -2.90 9.41 -0.74
N MET A 142 -3.39 8.77 -1.81
CA MET A 142 -3.46 9.36 -3.16
C MET A 142 -4.67 10.29 -3.30
N VAL A 143 -5.81 9.92 -2.73
CA VAL A 143 -7.07 10.68 -2.86
C VAL A 143 -7.16 11.81 -1.85
N ASN A 144 -6.66 11.62 -0.62
CA ASN A 144 -6.81 12.58 0.45
C ASN A 144 -5.55 13.45 0.64
N LYS A 145 -5.76 14.73 0.98
CA LYS A 145 -4.68 15.66 1.34
C LYS A 145 -4.01 15.29 2.66
N GLU A 146 -4.80 14.81 3.61
CA GLU A 146 -4.30 14.34 4.90
C GLU A 146 -3.85 12.89 4.77
N LYS A 147 -2.55 12.66 4.94
CA LYS A 147 -1.97 11.32 4.86
C LYS A 147 -2.17 10.59 6.19
N LYS A 148 -2.55 9.32 6.10
CA LYS A 148 -2.62 8.42 7.25
C LYS A 148 -1.57 7.34 7.17
N SER A 149 -1.11 6.94 8.34
CA SER A 149 -0.23 5.78 8.50
C SER A 149 -1.03 4.48 8.35
N ILE A 150 -0.35 3.40 7.94
CA ILE A 150 -0.95 2.06 7.87
C ILE A 150 -1.55 1.64 9.22
N LYS A 151 -0.93 2.03 10.34
CA LYS A 151 -1.41 1.73 11.69
C LYS A 151 -2.76 2.37 11.99
N GLU A 152 -2.95 3.62 11.58
CA GLU A 152 -4.22 4.33 11.77
C GLU A 152 -5.34 3.72 10.92
N ILE A 153 -5.04 3.39 9.66
CA ILE A 153 -6.01 2.74 8.77
C ILE A 153 -6.42 1.38 9.33
N ARG A 154 -5.46 0.58 9.80
CA ARG A 154 -5.75 -0.69 10.51
C ARG A 154 -6.64 -0.49 11.72
N ARG A 155 -6.36 0.52 12.54
CA ARG A 155 -7.19 0.86 13.69
C ARG A 155 -8.61 1.23 13.26
N HIS A 156 -8.77 2.04 12.23
CA HIS A 156 -10.08 2.39 11.69
C HIS A 156 -10.86 1.17 11.21
N ILE A 157 -10.21 0.28 10.43
CA ILE A 157 -10.80 -0.99 9.95
C ILE A 157 -11.23 -1.86 11.14
N ALA A 158 -10.36 -2.07 12.12
CA ALA A 158 -10.66 -2.89 13.29
C ALA A 158 -11.86 -2.35 14.08
N ILE A 159 -11.93 -1.03 14.32
CA ILE A 159 -13.05 -0.43 15.05
C ILE A 159 -14.35 -0.57 14.24
N ALA A 160 -14.32 -0.37 12.93
CA ALA A 160 -15.50 -0.51 12.08
C ALA A 160 -16.07 -1.94 12.15
N TYR A 161 -15.23 -2.96 12.05
CA TYR A 161 -15.65 -4.36 12.15
C TYR A 161 -16.14 -4.74 13.56
N LEU A 162 -15.47 -4.28 14.62
CA LEU A 162 -15.91 -4.52 16.00
C LEU A 162 -17.30 -3.93 16.28
N LYS A 163 -17.57 -2.72 15.77
CA LYS A 163 -18.89 -2.10 15.90
C LYS A 163 -19.97 -2.84 15.10
N LYS A 164 -19.65 -3.34 13.90
CA LYS A 164 -20.56 -4.16 13.09
C LYS A 164 -20.86 -5.51 13.72
N GLY A 165 -19.88 -6.16 14.35
CA GLY A 165 -20.07 -7.43 15.05
C GLY A 165 -20.99 -7.32 16.27
N ASN A 166 -21.03 -6.17 16.93
CA ASN A 166 -21.88 -5.95 18.10
C ASN A 166 -23.38 -5.84 17.78
N THR A 167 -23.79 -5.66 16.51
CA THR A 167 -25.21 -5.62 16.14
C THR A 167 -25.80 -7.01 15.89
N VAL A 168 -24.96 -8.05 15.79
CA VAL A 168 -25.37 -9.45 15.57
C VAL A 168 -24.74 -10.32 16.66
N GLN A 169 -25.17 -10.14 17.90
CA GLN A 169 -25.04 -11.24 18.85
C GLN A 169 -26.13 -12.26 18.52
N ILE A 170 -25.80 -13.26 17.71
CA ILE A 170 -26.56 -14.51 17.76
C ILE A 170 -26.30 -15.04 19.18
N GLN A 171 -27.31 -14.92 20.05
CA GLN A 171 -27.27 -15.45 21.40
C GLN A 171 -27.27 -16.98 21.32
N ILE A 172 -26.10 -17.57 21.11
CA ILE A 172 -25.87 -18.98 21.41
C ILE A 172 -25.18 -19.01 22.77
N GLY A 173 -25.98 -19.25 23.80
CA GLY A 173 -25.62 -19.62 25.17
C GLY A 173 -24.29 -19.10 25.72
N ILE A 174 -24.39 -18.06 26.56
CA ILE A 174 -23.52 -17.64 27.70
C ILE A 174 -23.34 -16.10 27.64
N PRO A 175 -23.92 -15.33 28.58
CA PRO A 175 -23.77 -13.88 28.59
C PRO A 175 -22.37 -13.49 29.09
N SER A 176 -21.54 -12.94 28.22
CA SER A 176 -20.28 -12.29 28.63
C SER A 176 -20.54 -10.81 28.91
N TYR A 177 -20.80 -10.50 30.17
CA TYR A 177 -20.75 -9.13 30.68
C TYR A 177 -19.28 -8.71 30.73
N THR A 178 -18.81 -7.91 29.76
CA THR A 178 -17.77 -6.86 29.92
C THR A 178 -17.07 -6.55 28.59
N ILE A 179 -17.55 -5.54 27.86
CA ILE A 179 -16.64 -4.61 27.16
C ILE A 179 -17.25 -3.21 27.27
N SER A 180 -16.72 -2.43 28.21
CA SER A 180 -17.00 -1.00 28.34
C SER A 180 -16.47 -0.27 27.09
N SER A 181 -17.37 0.02 26.15
CA SER A 181 -17.04 0.72 24.92
C SER A 181 -16.89 2.22 25.20
N ARG A 182 -15.65 2.70 25.27
CA ARG A 182 -15.34 4.09 24.93
C ARG A 182 -15.52 4.24 23.41
N MET A 183 -16.75 4.51 22.98
CA MET A 183 -17.09 4.70 21.57
C MET A 183 -16.45 5.97 21.03
N ILE A 184 -15.41 5.81 20.21
CA ILE A 184 -14.92 6.85 19.30
C ILE A 184 -15.91 6.93 18.14
N GLU A 185 -16.55 8.08 17.93
CA GLU A 185 -17.43 8.34 16.77
C GLU A 185 -16.64 8.16 15.47
N ILE A 186 -17.17 7.34 14.55
CA ILE A 186 -16.65 7.19 13.19
C ILE A 186 -17.85 7.43 12.29
N ASP A 187 -17.73 8.40 11.38
CA ASP A 187 -18.82 8.88 10.54
C ASP A 187 -19.46 7.77 9.67
N THR A 188 -18.69 6.75 9.29
CA THR A 188 -19.20 5.64 8.46
C THR A 188 -20.25 4.76 9.15
N VAL A 189 -20.24 4.65 10.48
CA VAL A 189 -21.26 3.90 11.26
C VAL A 189 -22.42 4.81 11.67
N ARG A 190 -22.15 6.12 11.77
CA ARG A 190 -23.14 7.13 12.07
C ARG A 190 -24.13 7.29 10.92
N CYS A 191 -23.65 7.28 9.67
CA CYS A 191 -24.44 7.57 8.47
C CYS A 191 -24.87 6.32 7.67
N ASP A 192 -24.83 5.11 8.26
CA ASP A 192 -25.13 3.86 7.53
C ASP A 192 -26.62 3.53 7.37
N GLY A 193 -27.52 4.35 7.91
CA GLY A 193 -28.97 4.22 7.74
C GLY A 193 -29.61 2.97 8.36
N VAL A 194 -28.84 2.11 9.04
CA VAL A 194 -29.32 0.79 9.52
C VAL A 194 -29.23 0.69 11.03
N GLY A 195 -30.34 0.33 11.70
CA GLY A 195 -30.33 -0.03 13.12
C GLY A 195 -30.17 1.12 14.11
N HIS A 196 -30.38 2.36 13.69
CA HIS A 196 -30.43 3.53 14.60
C HIS A 196 -31.83 3.66 15.21
N ILE A 197 -31.97 3.27 16.48
CA ILE A 197 -33.24 3.30 17.21
C ILE A 197 -33.13 4.30 18.39
N ILE A 198 -34.19 5.09 18.57
CA ILE A 198 -34.34 6.01 19.71
C ILE A 198 -34.81 5.25 20.94
N SER A 199 -34.06 5.36 22.04
CA SER A 199 -34.44 4.86 23.36
C SER A 199 -34.35 5.96 24.41
N LYS A 200 -34.99 5.76 25.57
CA LYS A 200 -34.95 6.70 26.69
C LYS A 200 -33.90 6.28 27.72
N ARG A 201 -33.15 7.25 28.24
CA ARG A 201 -32.24 7.11 29.37
C ARG A 201 -32.94 7.57 30.65
N GLU A 202 -32.42 7.18 31.81
CA GLU A 202 -32.90 7.60 33.13
C GLU A 202 -32.57 9.06 33.45
N LYS A 203 -31.44 9.58 32.94
CA LYS A 203 -30.94 10.94 33.22
C LYS A 203 -30.83 11.76 31.95
N GLN A 204 -31.23 13.03 32.03
CA GLN A 204 -31.08 13.99 30.94
C GLN A 204 -29.62 14.26 30.63
N ARG A 205 -29.28 14.34 29.35
CA ARG A 205 -27.95 14.74 28.86
C ARG A 205 -28.10 15.76 27.75
N ARG A 206 -27.07 16.56 27.51
CA ARG A 206 -27.05 17.52 26.40
C ARG A 206 -27.15 16.78 25.06
N CYS A 207 -27.87 17.37 24.11
CA CYS A 207 -27.90 16.91 22.74
C CYS A 207 -26.51 17.06 22.11
N GLN A 208 -26.03 16.01 21.44
CA GLN A 208 -24.70 15.98 20.80
C GLN A 208 -24.68 16.57 19.38
N MET A 209 -25.85 16.99 18.87
CA MET A 209 -25.95 17.70 17.61
C MET A 209 -25.35 19.10 17.71
N GLN A 210 -24.59 19.50 16.69
CA GLN A 210 -24.06 20.86 16.58
C GLN A 210 -25.21 21.87 16.59
N ASN A 211 -25.06 22.96 17.35
CA ASN A 211 -26.06 24.01 17.53
C ASN A 211 -27.37 23.59 18.23
N CYS A 212 -27.36 22.51 19.01
CA CYS A 212 -28.49 22.15 19.86
C CYS A 212 -28.18 22.34 21.36
N SER A 213 -29.04 23.09 22.06
CA SER A 213 -28.95 23.29 23.52
C SER A 213 -29.93 22.42 24.31
N GLY A 214 -30.67 21.54 23.63
CA GLY A 214 -31.64 20.65 24.26
C GLY A 214 -30.99 19.65 25.22
N LYS A 215 -31.72 19.28 26.26
CA LYS A 215 -31.33 18.23 27.23
C LYS A 215 -32.29 17.03 27.20
N PRO A 216 -32.39 16.31 26.08
CA PRO A 216 -33.36 15.23 25.95
C PRO A 216 -32.97 14.01 26.81
N LEU A 217 -33.97 13.17 27.09
CA LEU A 217 -33.76 11.81 27.63
C LEU A 217 -33.50 10.79 26.52
N THR A 218 -33.70 11.16 25.26
CA THR A 218 -33.59 10.27 24.11
C THR A 218 -32.14 10.08 23.66
N PHE A 219 -31.76 8.85 23.36
CA PHE A 219 -30.43 8.49 22.86
C PHE A 219 -30.50 7.41 21.78
N CYS A 220 -29.50 7.36 20.91
CA CYS A 220 -29.35 6.29 19.92
C CYS A 220 -28.73 5.05 20.57
N MET A 221 -29.37 3.89 20.47
CA MET A 221 -28.81 2.65 21.04
C MET A 221 -27.51 2.21 20.37
N LYS A 222 -27.40 2.42 19.05
CA LYS A 222 -26.24 1.99 18.25
C LYS A 222 -25.04 2.92 18.42
N CYS A 223 -25.27 4.23 18.41
CA CYS A 223 -24.20 5.24 18.53
C CYS A 223 -23.94 5.65 19.99
N ASN A 224 -24.82 5.30 20.93
CA ASN A 224 -24.79 5.71 22.34
C ASN A 224 -24.70 7.24 22.57
N VAL A 225 -25.21 8.02 21.61
CA VAL A 225 -25.24 9.49 21.65
C VAL A 225 -26.61 9.99 22.06
N THR A 226 -26.64 11.07 22.85
CA THR A 226 -27.90 11.69 23.30
C THR A 226 -28.34 12.71 22.26
N LEU A 227 -29.55 12.56 21.71
CA LEU A 227 -30.06 13.38 20.62
C LEU A 227 -31.53 13.72 20.83
N CYS A 228 -31.93 14.94 20.50
CA CYS A 228 -33.34 15.30 20.44
C CYS A 228 -34.03 14.50 19.33
N THR A 229 -35.33 14.24 19.46
CA THR A 229 -36.12 13.55 18.41
C THR A 229 -36.00 14.24 17.05
N LYS A 230 -35.97 15.58 17.03
CA LYS A 230 -35.75 16.40 15.81
C LYS A 230 -34.33 16.35 15.27
N CYS A 231 -33.33 16.17 16.14
CA CYS A 231 -31.91 16.13 15.76
C CYS A 231 -31.45 14.73 15.37
N PHE A 232 -32.22 13.70 15.70
CA PHE A 232 -31.91 12.30 15.43
C PHE A 232 -31.69 11.99 13.95
N PRO A 233 -32.60 12.34 13.01
CA PRO A 233 -32.37 12.05 11.59
C PRO A 233 -31.13 12.78 11.05
N ASN A 234 -31.03 14.08 11.30
CA ASN A 234 -29.93 14.92 10.83
C ASN A 234 -28.55 14.46 11.34
N TYR A 235 -28.50 13.78 12.48
CA TYR A 235 -27.24 13.28 13.04
C TYR A 235 -26.78 11.98 12.37
N HIS A 236 -27.69 11.19 11.80
CA HIS A 236 -27.41 9.89 11.17
C HIS A 236 -27.53 9.92 9.63
N THR A 237 -27.67 11.10 9.05
CA THR A 237 -27.53 11.39 7.62
C THR A 237 -26.15 11.93 7.32
#